data_AF-A0A1V6AB39-F1
#
_entry.id   AF-A0A1V6AB39-F1
#
_cell.length_a   1.000
_cell.length_b   1.000
_cell.length_c   1.000
_cell.angle_alpha   90.00
_cell.angle_beta   90.00
_cell.angle_gamma   90.00
#
_symmetry.space_group_name_H-M   'P 1'
#
loop_
_entity.id
_entity.type
_entity.pdbx_description
1 polymer ?
#
loop_
_entity_poly.entity_id
_entity_poly.type
_entity_poly.pdbx_seq_one_letter_code
_entity_poly.pdbx_strand_id
1 'polypeptide(L)'
;MNTSTIVVTQESNANNHTTDAAITTFSIDGQAPTMEALVNLYNSQDRECWLCNKISNKFINSEELSDDDQWHFTSCVLSWEYVHKH
;
A
#
# COMPACT_ATOMS: atom_id res chain seq x y z
N MET A 1 15.73 -10.56 -9.12
CA MET A 1 15.21 -10.70 -7.75
C MET A 1 15.10 -9.28 -7.24
N ASN A 2 13.89 -8.72 -7.21
CA ASN A 2 13.68 -7.34 -6.80
C ASN A 2 13.40 -7.37 -5.30
N THR A 3 14.23 -6.69 -4.51
CA THR A 3 14.13 -6.71 -3.05
C THR A 3 13.14 -5.64 -2.63
N SER A 4 11.93 -6.03 -2.21
CA SER A 4 10.97 -5.11 -1.62
C SER A 4 11.39 -4.84 -0.17
N THR A 5 11.97 -3.68 0.10
CA THR A 5 12.29 -3.24 1.47
C THR A 5 11.14 -2.42 2.01
N ILE A 6 10.48 -2.92 3.04
CA ILE A 6 9.43 -2.21 3.77
C ILE A 6 10.07 -1.40 4.89
N VAL A 7 9.98 -0.06 4.83
CA VAL A 7 10.42 0.83 5.93
C VAL A 7 9.17 1.43 6.58
N VAL A 8 8.86 1.00 7.79
CA VAL A 8 7.77 1.56 8.60
C VAL A 8 8.37 2.57 9.58
N THR A 9 8.16 3.86 9.35
CA THR A 9 8.48 4.92 10.32
C THR A 9 7.26 5.19 11.18
N GLN A 10 7.27 4.70 12.43
CA GLN A 10 6.25 5.07 13.41
C GLN A 10 6.60 6.44 14.00
N GLU A 11 5.80 7.47 13.70
CA GLU A 11 5.89 8.75 14.43
C GLU A 11 5.04 8.66 15.69
N SER A 12 5.67 8.39 16.84
CA SER A 12 4.99 8.39 18.15
C SER A 12 4.77 9.83 18.63
N ASN A 13 3.53 10.33 18.63
CA ASN A 13 3.20 11.55 19.38
C ASN A 13 2.91 11.24 20.87
N ALA A 14 3.13 12.22 21.75
CA ALA A 14 3.14 12.07 23.20
C ALA A 14 1.76 11.82 23.86
N ASN A 15 0.71 11.60 23.07
CA ASN A 15 -0.67 11.58 23.54
C ASN A 15 -1.39 10.31 23.09
N ASN A 16 -0.76 9.16 23.39
CA ASN A 16 -1.30 7.79 23.55
C ASN A 16 -2.56 7.38 22.77
N HIS A 17 -2.78 7.97 21.61
CA HIS A 17 -3.77 7.63 20.62
C HIS A 17 -2.94 7.16 19.44
N THR A 18 -2.82 5.84 19.32
CA THR A 18 -2.14 5.19 18.19
C THR A 18 -3.01 5.35 16.96
N THR A 19 -3.17 6.58 16.50
CA THR A 19 -3.73 6.91 15.19
C THR A 19 -2.57 7.35 14.34
N ASP A 20 -2.46 6.70 13.19
CA ASP A 20 -1.54 7.04 12.12
C ASP A 20 -0.12 6.55 12.38
N ALA A 21 0.06 5.22 12.36
CA ALA A 21 1.26 4.69 11.73
C ALA A 21 1.22 5.16 10.27
N ALA A 22 1.68 6.40 10.03
CA ALA A 22 1.90 6.92 8.70
C ALA A 22 2.94 5.98 8.09
N ILE A 23 2.51 5.14 7.15
CA ILE A 23 3.46 4.33 6.43
C ILE A 23 4.08 5.24 5.38
N THR A 24 4.98 6.08 5.85
CA THR A 24 5.36 7.30 5.14
C THR A 24 6.20 6.99 3.90
N THR A 25 6.84 5.82 3.80
CA THR A 25 7.56 5.46 2.57
C THR A 25 7.77 3.95 2.43
N PHE A 26 6.90 3.30 1.65
CA PHE A 26 7.30 2.04 1.02
C PHE A 26 8.06 2.36 -0.25
N SER A 27 9.33 1.96 -0.32
CA SER A 27 10.11 2.14 -1.53
C SER A 27 10.48 0.80 -2.14
N ILE A 28 10.08 0.58 -3.40
CA ILE A 28 10.67 -0.48 -4.21
C ILE A 28 11.93 0.13 -4.81
N ASP A 29 13.11 -0.40 -4.45
CA ASP A 29 14.41 0.08 -4.91
C ASP A 29 14.70 1.58 -4.63
N GLY A 30 14.18 2.13 -3.52
CA GLY A 30 14.41 3.53 -3.11
C GLY A 30 13.42 4.54 -3.69
N GLN A 31 12.46 4.11 -4.52
CA GLN A 31 11.41 4.95 -5.09
C GLN A 31 10.03 4.59 -4.53
N ALA A 32 9.17 5.58 -4.28
CA ALA A 32 7.76 5.35 -3.96
C ALA A 32 7.12 4.41 -5.02
N PRO A 33 6.25 3.48 -4.62
CA PRO A 33 5.76 2.44 -5.51
C PRO A 33 4.82 3.08 -6.54
N THR A 34 4.96 2.72 -7.81
CA THR A 34 3.97 3.13 -8.81
C THR A 34 2.66 2.39 -8.58
N MET A 35 1.55 2.98 -9.03
CA MET A 35 0.23 2.32 -8.96
C MET A 35 0.25 0.95 -9.65
N GLU A 36 0.96 0.82 -10.77
CA GLU A 36 1.15 -0.45 -11.47
C GLU A 36 1.85 -1.50 -10.60
N ALA A 37 2.92 -1.10 -9.90
CA ALA A 37 3.62 -2.01 -8.98
C ALA A 37 2.71 -2.45 -7.82
N LEU A 38 1.89 -1.56 -7.29
CA LEU A 38 0.92 -1.88 -6.23
C LEU A 38 -0.18 -2.82 -6.72
N VAL A 39 -0.68 -2.65 -7.94
CA VAL A 39 -1.67 -3.55 -8.54
C VAL A 39 -1.09 -4.94 -8.75
N ASN A 40 0.13 -5.03 -9.28
CA ASN A 40 0.82 -6.31 -9.45
C ASN A 40 1.06 -7.00 -8.10
N LEU A 41 1.44 -6.23 -7.08
CA LEU A 41 1.61 -6.75 -5.72
C LEU A 41 0.28 -7.24 -5.15
N TYR A 42 -0.79 -6.46 -5.24
CA TYR A 42 -2.13 -6.86 -4.83
C TYR A 42 -2.58 -8.16 -5.51
N ASN A 43 -2.40 -8.29 -6.82
CA ASN A 43 -2.77 -9.51 -7.56
C ASN A 43 -1.96 -10.74 -7.15
N SER A 44 -0.77 -10.55 -6.57
CA SER A 44 0.05 -11.65 -6.02
C SER A 44 -0.34 -12.03 -4.59
N GLN A 45 -1.08 -11.18 -3.90
CA GLN A 45 -1.61 -11.46 -2.57
C GLN A 45 -2.88 -12.28 -2.76
N ASP A 46 -2.85 -13.55 -2.37
CA ASP A 46 -4.02 -14.43 -2.39
C ASP A 46 -5.01 -14.00 -1.29
N ARG A 47 -5.74 -12.92 -1.53
CA ARG A 47 -6.68 -12.30 -0.60
C ARG A 47 -7.86 -11.67 -1.30
N GLU A 48 -8.99 -11.64 -0.61
CA GLU A 48 -10.16 -10.88 -1.04
C GLU A 48 -10.23 -9.55 -0.30
N CYS A 49 -10.13 -8.45 -1.03
CA CYS A 49 -10.37 -7.12 -0.49
C CYS A 49 -11.21 -6.31 -1.47
N TRP A 50 -12.48 -6.12 -1.14
CA TRP A 50 -13.45 -5.47 -2.03
C TRP A 50 -13.01 -4.08 -2.49
N LEU A 51 -12.43 -3.28 -1.60
CA LEU A 51 -11.98 -1.92 -1.90
C LEU A 51 -10.73 -1.93 -2.79
N CYS A 52 -9.76 -2.81 -2.49
CA CYS A 52 -8.57 -2.96 -3.33
C CYS A 52 -8.95 -3.46 -4.72
N ASN A 53 -9.86 -4.43 -4.83
CA ASN A 53 -10.37 -4.91 -6.11
C ASN A 53 -11.04 -3.78 -6.90
N LYS A 54 -11.89 -2.97 -6.25
CA LYS A 54 -12.55 -1.82 -6.89
C LYS A 54 -11.53 -0.81 -7.43
N ILE A 55 -10.54 -0.44 -6.63
CA ILE A 55 -9.51 0.54 -7.01
C ILE A 55 -8.58 -0.02 -8.10
N SER A 56 -8.20 -1.29 -8.00
CA SER A 56 -7.43 -1.99 -9.04
C SER A 56 -8.18 -2.00 -10.38
N ASN A 57 -9.49 -2.26 -10.36
CA ASN A 57 -10.31 -2.23 -11.58
C ASN A 57 -10.41 -0.83 -12.18
N LYS A 58 -10.57 0.22 -11.37
CA LYS A 58 -10.49 1.61 -11.86
C LYS A 58 -9.18 1.85 -12.61
N PHE A 59 -8.05 1.46 -12.03
CA PHE A 59 -6.74 1.60 -12.66
C PHE A 59 -6.65 0.85 -13.99
N ILE A 60 -7.06 -0.42 -14.03
CA ILE A 60 -7.05 -1.27 -15.23
C ILE A 60 -7.93 -0.67 -16.34
N ASN A 61 -9.08 -0.12 -15.98
CA ASN A 61 -10.00 0.53 -16.91
C ASN A 61 -9.59 1.95 -17.29
N SER A 62 -8.44 2.44 -16.81
CA SER A 62 -7.98 3.82 -17.01
C SER A 62 -9.01 4.87 -16.51
N GLU A 63 -9.76 4.53 -15.46
CA GLU A 63 -10.64 5.44 -14.74
C GLU A 63 -9.82 6.34 -13.81
N GLU A 64 -10.34 7.53 -13.51
CA GLU A 64 -9.69 8.47 -12.60
C GLU A 64 -9.62 7.91 -11.17
N LEU A 65 -8.44 8.02 -10.56
CA LEU A 65 -8.19 7.65 -9.18
C LEU A 65 -8.05 8.90 -8.34
N SER A 66 -8.87 9.02 -7.30
CA SER A 66 -8.70 10.08 -6.30
C SER A 66 -7.45 9.85 -5.44
N ASP A 67 -6.97 10.91 -4.79
CA ASP A 67 -5.88 10.79 -3.81
C ASP A 67 -6.25 9.84 -2.65
N ASP A 68 -7.53 9.80 -2.29
CA ASP A 68 -8.08 8.89 -1.28
C ASP A 68 -8.04 7.42 -1.74
N ASP A 69 -8.43 7.15 -3.00
CA ASP A 69 -8.28 5.81 -3.61
C ASP A 69 -6.81 5.38 -3.57
N GLN A 70 -5.87 6.27 -3.95
CA GLN A 70 -4.44 5.97 -3.97
C GLN A 70 -3.90 5.70 -2.57
N TRP A 71 -4.26 6.53 -1.58
CA TRP A 71 -3.82 6.35 -0.20
C TRP A 71 -4.33 5.05 0.42
N HIS A 72 -5.63 4.76 0.24
CA HIS A 72 -6.23 3.52 0.74
C HIS A 72 -5.63 2.29 0.10
N PHE A 73 -5.43 2.30 -1.22
CA PHE A 73 -4.85 1.16 -1.93
C PHE A 73 -3.40 0.90 -1.49
N THR A 74 -2.57 1.95 -1.50
CA THR A 74 -1.18 1.89 -1.06
C THR A 74 -1.06 1.33 0.36
N SER A 75 -1.77 1.95 1.31
CA SER A 75 -1.73 1.55 2.72
C SER A 75 -2.19 0.10 2.92
N CYS A 76 -3.25 -0.32 2.22
CA CYS A 76 -3.85 -1.64 2.38
C CYS A 76 -3.03 -2.77 1.76
N VAL A 77 -2.49 -2.56 0.54
CA VAL A 77 -1.65 -3.56 -0.13
C VAL A 77 -0.38 -3.80 0.67
N LEU A 78 0.23 -2.73 1.17
CA LEU A 78 1.56 -2.83 1.76
C LEU A 78 1.51 -3.24 3.24
N SER A 79 0.45 -2.88 3.97
CA SER A 79 0.22 -3.44 5.31
C SER A 79 0.07 -4.96 5.28
N TRP A 80 -0.55 -5.51 4.23
CA TRP A 80 -0.67 -6.96 4.07
C TRP A 80 0.69 -7.64 3.90
N GLU A 81 1.57 -7.08 3.06
CA GLU A 81 2.94 -7.58 2.89
C GLU A 81 3.70 -7.60 4.21
N TYR A 82 3.62 -6.51 4.98
CA TYR A 82 4.30 -6.40 6.26
C TYR A 82 3.87 -7.50 7.24
N VAL A 83 2.57 -7.81 7.29
CA VAL A 83 2.01 -8.82 8.20
C VAL A 83 2.32 -10.26 7.77
N HIS A 84 2.47 -10.53 6.47
CA HIS A 84 2.58 -11.90 5.95
C HIS A 84 3.99 -12.30 5.49
N LYS A 85 4.92 -11.36 5.38
CA LYS A 85 6.34 -11.63 5.07
C LYS A 85 7.26 -11.52 6.29
N HIS A 86 6.71 -11.29 7.48
CA HIS A 86 7.38 -11.35 8.78
C HIS A 86 6.65 -12.33 9.69
#